data_AF-A0AAE3KM09-F1
#
_entry.id   AF-A0AAE3KM09-F1
#
_cell.length_a   1.000
_cell.length_b   1.000
_cell.length_c   1.000
_cell.angle_alpha   90.00
_cell.angle_beta   90.00
_cell.angle_gamma   90.00
#
_symmetry.space_group_name_H-M   'P 1'
#
loop_
_entity.id
_entity.type
_entity.pdbx_description
1 polymer ?
#
loop_
_entity_poly.entity_id
_entity_poly.type
_entity_poly.pdbx_seq_one_letter_code
_entity_poly.pdbx_strand_id
1 'polypeptide(L)'
;MTQPPQETNFPSPVALKIGKLLLEDIRTLIALKEYPIRDYPWTEVERITLTAQEKQQAAFIQSQLINEPTHLLNEATIWARAIYPLLALAETDSIRAWAEITLNAQFPTFSISGIADGVLGKSVAGRLEAPYLVVVEAKRGIEAVDPIPQLYGELLMEREEVMGNRE
;
A
#
# COMPACT_ATOMS: atom_id res chain seq x y z
N MET A 1 -4.10 54.02 -11.65
CA MET A 1 -2.99 53.05 -11.64
C MET A 1 -3.27 52.05 -10.52
N THR A 2 -3.87 50.92 -10.84
CA THR A 2 -4.09 49.81 -9.91
C THR A 2 -2.83 48.94 -9.90
N GLN A 3 -2.22 48.74 -8.74
CA GLN A 3 -1.15 47.77 -8.58
C GLN A 3 -1.67 46.37 -8.96
N PRO A 4 -0.88 45.54 -9.67
CA PRO A 4 -1.25 44.15 -9.89
C PRO A 4 -1.34 43.42 -8.54
N PRO A 5 -2.24 42.43 -8.40
CA PRO A 5 -2.30 41.64 -7.18
C PRO A 5 -0.95 40.97 -6.96
N GLN A 6 -0.41 41.09 -5.76
CA GLN A 6 0.80 40.37 -5.38
C GLN A 6 0.52 38.88 -5.52
N GLU A 7 1.30 38.19 -6.35
CA GLU A 7 1.36 36.74 -6.35
C GLU A 7 1.68 36.30 -4.93
N THR A 8 0.70 35.71 -4.26
CA THR A 8 0.91 35.05 -2.98
C THR A 8 1.90 33.92 -3.24
N ASN A 9 3.15 34.13 -2.87
CA ASN A 9 4.18 33.09 -2.80
C ASN A 9 3.69 32.04 -1.80
N PHE A 10 2.90 31.08 -2.26
CA PHE A 10 2.67 29.86 -1.50
C PHE A 10 4.01 29.14 -1.44
N PRO A 11 4.49 28.74 -0.25
CA PRO A 11 5.69 27.91 -0.16
C PRO A 11 5.48 26.68 -1.04
N SER A 12 6.49 26.32 -1.84
CA SER A 12 6.44 25.11 -2.65
C SER A 12 6.05 23.92 -1.77
N PRO A 13 5.15 23.04 -2.21
CA PRO A 13 4.74 21.88 -1.44
C PRO A 13 5.96 21.06 -1.02
N VAL A 14 6.01 20.64 0.25
CA VAL A 14 7.08 19.76 0.73
C VAL A 14 6.97 18.41 0.03
N ALA A 15 8.06 17.95 -0.60
CA ALA A 15 8.08 16.67 -1.30
C ALA A 15 8.60 15.56 -0.38
N LEU A 16 7.76 14.56 -0.11
CA LEU A 16 8.03 13.45 0.80
C LEU A 16 8.20 12.12 0.05
N LYS A 17 8.98 11.22 0.64
CA LYS A 17 9.23 9.87 0.15
C LYS A 17 8.89 8.85 1.22
N ILE A 18 8.04 7.86 0.90
CA ILE A 18 7.54 6.86 1.86
C ILE A 18 8.68 6.21 2.65
N GLY A 19 9.70 5.70 1.96
CA GLY A 19 10.83 5.01 2.59
C GLY A 19 11.73 5.89 3.48
N LYS A 20 11.42 7.18 3.61
CA LYS A 20 12.13 8.13 4.48
C LYS A 20 11.21 8.84 5.47
N LEU A 21 9.94 8.46 5.55
CA LEU A 21 8.98 9.09 6.46
C LEU A 21 9.30 8.75 7.91
N LEU A 22 9.26 9.77 8.76
CA LEU A 22 9.20 9.62 10.20
C LEU A 22 7.77 9.85 10.70
N LEU A 23 7.45 9.29 11.87
CA LEU A 23 6.13 9.48 12.47
C LEU A 23 5.85 10.96 12.79
N GLU A 24 6.89 11.71 13.13
CA GLU A 24 6.80 13.15 13.39
C GLU A 24 6.38 13.93 12.14
N ASP A 25 6.94 13.60 10.97
CA ASP A 25 6.55 14.24 9.70
C ASP A 25 5.04 14.12 9.49
N ILE A 26 4.51 12.91 9.62
CA ILE A 26 3.07 12.63 9.42
C ILE A 26 2.21 13.41 10.42
N ARG A 27 2.61 13.45 11.70
CA ARG A 27 1.86 14.18 12.74
C ARG A 27 1.86 15.69 12.55
N THR A 28 2.87 16.26 11.89
CA THR A 28 2.88 17.69 11.54
C THR A 28 2.00 18.01 10.34
N LEU A 29 1.81 17.04 9.44
CA LEU A 29 1.09 17.23 8.18
C LEU A 29 -0.40 16.91 8.28
N ILE A 30 -0.78 15.95 9.12
CA ILE A 30 -2.15 15.46 9.22
C ILE A 30 -2.60 15.25 10.67
N ALA A 31 -3.92 15.35 10.89
CA ALA A 31 -4.54 14.90 12.13
C ALA A 31 -4.72 13.36 12.08
N LEU A 32 -3.74 12.63 12.61
CA LEU A 32 -3.80 11.16 12.73
C LEU A 32 -4.73 10.73 13.87
N LYS A 33 -5.66 9.83 13.59
CA LYS A 33 -6.50 9.17 14.60
C LYS A 33 -6.42 7.66 14.43
N GLU A 34 -5.92 7.00 15.45
CA GLU A 34 -5.87 5.54 15.50
C GLU A 34 -7.07 5.01 16.26
N TYR A 35 -7.62 3.91 15.76
CA TYR A 35 -8.70 3.18 16.42
C TYR A 35 -8.21 1.78 16.78
N PRO A 36 -8.67 1.19 17.89
CA PRO A 36 -8.37 -0.19 18.20
C PRO A 36 -8.88 -1.10 17.08
N ILE A 37 -8.28 -2.29 16.96
CA ILE A 37 -8.75 -3.35 16.07
C ILE A 37 -10.23 -3.62 16.38
N ARG A 38 -11.03 -3.74 15.32
CA ARG A 38 -12.46 -4.08 15.38
C ARG A 38 -12.69 -5.32 14.55
N ASP A 39 -13.84 -5.94 14.76
CA ASP A 39 -14.32 -7.02 13.91
C ASP A 39 -14.73 -6.43 12.56
N TYR A 40 -13.96 -6.73 11.52
CA TYR A 40 -14.27 -6.38 10.15
C TYR A 40 -14.64 -7.64 9.37
N PRO A 41 -15.46 -7.56 8.30
CA PRO A 41 -15.78 -8.74 7.49
C PRO A 41 -14.54 -9.50 6.98
N TRP A 42 -13.45 -8.79 6.67
CA TRP A 42 -12.20 -9.39 6.20
C TRP A 42 -11.34 -10.02 7.31
N THR A 43 -11.67 -9.81 8.60
CA THR A 43 -11.01 -10.49 9.73
C THR A 43 -11.69 -11.81 10.10
N GLU A 44 -12.85 -12.13 9.52
CA GLU A 44 -13.59 -13.38 9.76
C GLU A 44 -13.07 -14.53 8.87
N VAL A 45 -11.78 -14.83 8.97
CA VAL A 45 -11.08 -15.78 8.08
C VAL A 45 -11.68 -17.18 8.09
N GLU A 46 -12.28 -17.61 9.20
CA GLU A 46 -12.93 -18.92 9.32
C GLU A 46 -14.18 -19.05 8.45
N ARG A 47 -14.77 -17.94 8.00
CA ARG A 47 -15.92 -17.93 7.09
C ARG A 47 -15.51 -18.10 5.63
N ILE A 48 -14.24 -17.95 5.30
CA ILE A 48 -13.73 -18.08 3.93
C ILE A 48 -13.62 -19.56 3.58
N THR A 49 -14.41 -19.99 2.59
CA THR A 49 -14.35 -21.37 2.08
C THR A 49 -13.60 -21.39 0.76
N LEU A 50 -12.44 -22.04 0.74
CA LEU A 50 -11.70 -22.30 -0.48
C LEU A 50 -12.29 -23.48 -1.26
N THR A 51 -12.37 -23.34 -2.58
CA THR A 51 -12.64 -24.40 -3.53
C THR A 51 -11.53 -25.46 -3.50
N ALA A 52 -11.78 -26.64 -4.08
CA ALA A 52 -10.77 -27.69 -4.17
C ALA A 52 -9.53 -27.25 -4.96
N GLN A 53 -9.74 -26.45 -6.02
CA GLN A 53 -8.66 -25.90 -6.84
C GLN A 53 -7.81 -24.90 -6.05
N GLU A 54 -8.44 -23.94 -5.35
CA GLU A 54 -7.72 -22.95 -4.54
C GLU A 54 -6.94 -23.62 -3.41
N LYS A 55 -7.51 -24.65 -2.76
CA LYS A 55 -6.80 -25.46 -1.75
C LYS A 55 -5.55 -26.12 -2.34
N GLN A 56 -5.66 -26.68 -3.54
CA GLN A 56 -4.52 -27.31 -4.22
C GLN A 56 -3.45 -26.28 -4.57
N GLN A 57 -3.84 -25.09 -5.06
CA GLN A 57 -2.90 -24.01 -5.39
C GLN A 57 -2.21 -23.47 -4.14
N ALA A 58 -2.95 -23.23 -3.05
CA ALA A 58 -2.39 -22.81 -1.77
C ALA A 58 -1.40 -23.85 -1.22
N ALA A 59 -1.77 -25.14 -1.26
CA ALA A 59 -0.88 -26.22 -0.83
C ALA A 59 0.39 -26.32 -1.70
N PHE A 60 0.27 -26.07 -3.01
CA PHE A 60 1.42 -26.02 -3.89
C PHE A 60 2.35 -24.87 -3.53
N ILE A 61 1.84 -23.64 -3.35
CA ILE A 61 2.64 -22.48 -2.91
C ILE A 61 3.34 -22.79 -1.59
N GLN A 62 2.61 -23.34 -0.61
CA GLN A 62 3.17 -23.72 0.69
C GLN A 62 4.29 -24.76 0.55
N SER A 63 4.14 -25.76 -0.32
CA SER A 63 5.15 -26.80 -0.54
C SER A 63 6.47 -26.26 -1.08
N GLN A 64 6.45 -25.13 -1.80
CA GLN A 64 7.65 -24.45 -2.29
C GLN A 64 8.41 -23.73 -1.17
N LEU A 65 7.78 -23.50 -0.01
CA LEU A 65 8.34 -22.70 1.08
C LEU A 65 8.76 -23.53 2.29
N ILE A 66 8.10 -24.67 2.55
CA ILE A 66 8.32 -25.50 3.75
C ILE A 66 9.79 -25.95 3.90
N ASN A 67 10.48 -26.20 2.78
CA ASN A 67 11.85 -26.72 2.79
C ASN A 67 12.89 -25.66 2.46
N GLU A 68 12.49 -24.39 2.28
CA GLU A 68 13.39 -23.32 1.90
C GLU A 68 13.80 -22.49 3.12
N PRO A 69 15.10 -22.23 3.33
CA PRO A 69 15.55 -21.29 4.34
C PRO A 69 15.24 -19.87 3.87
N THR A 70 14.01 -19.39 4.11
CA THR A 70 13.51 -18.09 3.61
C THR A 70 14.39 -16.90 3.99
N HIS A 71 15.09 -16.96 5.13
CA HIS A 71 16.05 -15.93 5.56
C HIS A 71 17.32 -15.83 4.69
N LEU A 72 17.59 -16.81 3.82
CA LEU A 72 18.69 -16.78 2.85
C LEU A 72 18.24 -16.31 1.47
N LEU A 73 16.94 -16.15 1.26
CA LEU A 73 16.39 -15.67 0.01
C LEU A 73 16.33 -14.14 0.03
N ASN A 74 16.63 -13.52 -1.12
CA ASN A 74 16.37 -12.10 -1.28
C ASN A 74 14.85 -11.85 -1.40
N GLU A 75 14.46 -10.59 -1.17
CA GLU A 75 13.07 -10.16 -1.15
C GLU A 75 12.34 -10.48 -2.46
N ALA A 76 12.94 -10.15 -3.61
CA ALA A 76 12.36 -10.46 -4.92
C ALA A 76 12.05 -11.96 -5.10
N THR A 77 12.91 -12.83 -4.56
CA THR A 77 12.69 -14.28 -4.60
C THR A 77 11.54 -14.70 -3.70
N ILE A 78 11.43 -14.12 -2.49
CA ILE A 78 10.30 -14.37 -1.57
C ILE A 78 9.00 -13.89 -2.22
N TRP A 79 8.99 -12.69 -2.81
CA TRP A 79 7.85 -12.13 -3.52
C TRP A 79 7.41 -13.03 -4.68
N ALA A 80 8.33 -13.47 -5.53
CA ALA A 80 8.01 -14.32 -6.68
C ALA A 80 7.52 -15.73 -6.29
N ARG A 81 8.04 -16.29 -5.19
CA ARG A 81 7.71 -17.68 -4.78
C ARG A 81 6.51 -17.77 -3.83
N ALA A 82 6.28 -16.75 -3.02
CA ALA A 82 5.27 -16.78 -1.95
C ALA A 82 4.21 -15.69 -2.14
N ILE A 83 4.62 -14.42 -2.09
CA ILE A 83 3.69 -13.32 -1.89
C ILE A 83 2.87 -13.06 -3.15
N TYR A 84 3.51 -12.85 -4.31
CA TYR A 84 2.79 -12.61 -5.56
C TYR A 84 1.88 -13.79 -5.96
N PRO A 85 2.31 -15.07 -5.86
CA PRO A 85 1.40 -16.20 -6.07
C PRO A 85 0.18 -16.22 -5.13
N LEU A 86 0.34 -15.83 -3.86
CA LEU A 86 -0.79 -15.71 -2.92
C LEU A 86 -1.74 -14.57 -3.32
N LEU A 87 -1.21 -13.43 -3.75
CA LEU A 87 -2.05 -12.33 -4.25
C LEU A 87 -2.77 -12.70 -5.53
N ALA A 88 -2.11 -13.38 -6.46
CA ALA A 88 -2.72 -13.89 -7.68
C ALA A 88 -3.85 -14.89 -7.37
N LEU A 89 -3.72 -15.68 -6.31
CA LEU A 89 -4.79 -16.58 -5.85
C LEU A 89 -5.99 -15.82 -5.26
N ALA A 90 -5.79 -14.61 -4.74
CA ALA A 90 -6.85 -13.75 -4.22
C ALA A 90 -7.53 -12.89 -5.30
N GLU A 91 -7.11 -13.00 -6.55
CA GLU A 91 -7.77 -12.30 -7.66
C GLU A 91 -9.17 -12.85 -7.90
N THR A 92 -10.13 -11.94 -8.08
CA THR A 92 -11.50 -12.28 -8.42
C THR A 92 -12.11 -11.16 -9.26
N ASP A 93 -13.01 -11.50 -10.18
CA ASP A 93 -13.68 -10.54 -11.08
C ASP A 93 -12.69 -9.58 -11.77
N SER A 94 -12.75 -8.28 -11.42
CA SER A 94 -11.87 -7.22 -11.91
C SER A 94 -10.70 -6.91 -10.99
N ILE A 95 -10.53 -7.61 -9.87
CA ILE A 95 -9.40 -7.42 -8.94
C ILE A 95 -8.17 -8.17 -9.45
N ARG A 96 -7.04 -7.48 -9.55
CA ARG A 96 -5.76 -8.02 -10.00
C ARG A 96 -4.65 -7.69 -9.01
N ALA A 97 -3.71 -8.61 -8.87
CA ALA A 97 -2.46 -8.41 -8.16
C ALA A 97 -1.49 -7.66 -9.07
N TRP A 98 -0.84 -6.63 -8.54
CA TRP A 98 0.23 -5.92 -9.22
C TRP A 98 1.43 -5.81 -8.29
N ALA A 99 2.62 -5.81 -8.86
CA ALA A 99 3.87 -5.61 -8.14
C ALA A 99 4.51 -4.27 -8.52
N GLU A 100 5.31 -3.72 -7.61
CA GLU A 100 6.11 -2.50 -7.82
C GLU A 100 5.31 -1.31 -8.37
N ILE A 101 4.18 -0.99 -7.72
CA ILE A 101 3.31 0.09 -8.17
C ILE A 101 3.79 1.41 -7.62
N THR A 102 3.93 2.40 -8.51
CA THR A 102 4.20 3.78 -8.09
C THR A 102 2.96 4.38 -7.46
N LEU A 103 3.07 4.78 -6.20
CA LEU A 103 2.06 5.53 -5.47
C LEU A 103 2.49 7.00 -5.41
N ASN A 104 1.56 7.89 -5.71
CA ASN A 104 1.76 9.33 -5.58
C ASN A 104 0.47 9.95 -5.05
N ALA A 105 0.60 10.92 -4.14
CA ALA A 105 -0.51 11.80 -3.82
C ALA A 105 -0.09 13.26 -3.65
N GLN A 106 -0.97 14.15 -4.08
CA GLN A 106 -0.79 15.58 -3.98
C GLN A 106 -1.76 16.18 -2.95
N PHE A 107 -1.21 16.90 -1.98
CA PHE A 107 -1.97 17.70 -1.03
C PHE A 107 -1.67 19.19 -1.25
N PRO A 108 -2.51 20.10 -0.73
CA PRO A 108 -2.27 21.53 -0.86
C PRO A 108 -0.91 22.00 -0.32
N THR A 109 -0.38 21.33 0.71
CA THR A 109 0.84 21.74 1.42
C THR A 109 2.03 20.80 1.23
N PHE A 110 1.81 19.58 0.72
CA PHE A 110 2.86 18.59 0.51
C PHE A 110 2.50 17.63 -0.61
N SER A 111 3.49 16.93 -1.14
CA SER A 111 3.29 15.76 -1.98
C SER A 111 4.01 14.57 -1.36
N ILE A 112 3.48 13.38 -1.58
CA ILE A 112 4.06 12.13 -1.10
C ILE A 112 4.13 11.16 -2.27
N SER A 113 5.24 10.43 -2.36
CA SER A 113 5.43 9.43 -3.42
C SER A 113 6.27 8.27 -2.93
N GLY A 114 6.08 7.12 -3.56
CA GLY A 114 6.90 5.94 -3.34
C GLY A 114 6.45 4.77 -4.18
N ILE A 115 6.92 3.58 -3.82
CA ILE A 115 6.62 2.33 -4.51
C ILE A 115 6.05 1.38 -3.47
N ALA A 116 4.88 0.83 -3.75
CA ALA A 116 4.37 -0.32 -3.04
C ALA A 116 4.89 -1.60 -3.70
N ASP A 117 5.43 -2.51 -2.90
CA ASP A 117 5.98 -3.77 -3.40
C ASP A 117 4.89 -4.65 -4.03
N GLY A 118 3.67 -4.59 -3.49
CA GLY A 118 2.51 -5.23 -4.09
C GLY A 118 1.18 -4.60 -3.70
N VAL A 119 0.19 -4.74 -4.57
CA VAL A 119 -1.18 -4.30 -4.34
C VAL A 119 -2.18 -5.29 -4.92
N LEU A 120 -3.37 -5.36 -4.32
CA LEU A 120 -4.58 -5.92 -4.93
C LEU A 120 -5.53 -4.79 -5.24
N GLY A 121 -5.95 -4.66 -6.49
CA GLY A 121 -6.77 -3.53 -6.90
C GLY A 121 -7.61 -3.79 -8.12
N LYS A 122 -8.60 -2.93 -8.34
CA LYS A 122 -9.45 -3.03 -9.52
C LYS A 122 -8.64 -2.70 -10.77
N SER A 123 -8.73 -3.55 -11.78
CA SER A 123 -8.16 -3.30 -13.09
C SER A 123 -9.26 -2.88 -14.07
N VAL A 124 -9.13 -1.67 -14.62
CA VAL A 124 -10.02 -1.12 -15.64
C VAL A 124 -9.19 -0.76 -16.87
N ALA A 125 -9.50 -1.38 -18.01
CA ALA A 125 -8.74 -1.21 -19.25
C ALA A 125 -7.22 -1.42 -19.10
N GLY A 126 -6.81 -2.38 -18.27
CA GLY A 126 -5.40 -2.68 -18.00
C GLY A 126 -4.70 -1.63 -17.14
N ARG A 127 -5.45 -0.74 -16.49
CA ARG A 127 -4.94 0.22 -15.51
C ARG A 127 -5.46 -0.13 -14.13
N LEU A 128 -4.68 0.18 -13.13
CA LEU A 128 -5.02 -0.01 -11.74
C LEU A 128 -5.82 1.23 -11.26
N GLU A 129 -7.00 1.02 -10.65
CA GLU A 129 -7.90 2.09 -10.13
C GLU A 129 -8.20 1.92 -8.63
N ALA A 130 -8.11 3.03 -7.88
CA ALA A 130 -8.34 3.03 -6.44
C ALA A 130 -9.81 2.71 -6.12
N PRO A 131 -10.11 2.14 -4.94
CA PRO A 131 -9.21 1.80 -3.86
C PRO A 131 -8.39 0.52 -4.09
N TYR A 132 -7.25 0.42 -3.40
CA TYR A 132 -6.37 -0.75 -3.40
C TYR A 132 -6.30 -1.37 -2.01
N LEU A 133 -5.83 -2.61 -1.95
CA LEU A 133 -5.23 -3.19 -0.77
C LEU A 133 -3.72 -3.19 -1.00
N VAL A 134 -3.00 -2.32 -0.28
CA VAL A 134 -1.53 -2.29 -0.32
C VAL A 134 -0.96 -3.40 0.56
N VAL A 135 0.03 -4.12 0.03
CA VAL A 135 0.74 -5.20 0.71
C VAL A 135 2.12 -4.68 1.10
N VAL A 136 2.33 -4.56 2.41
CA VAL A 136 3.53 -3.94 2.99
C VAL A 136 4.41 -5.00 3.59
N GLU A 137 5.68 -5.03 3.20
CA GLU A 137 6.68 -5.82 3.89
C GLU A 137 7.12 -5.08 5.17
N ALA A 138 6.64 -5.57 6.32
CA ALA A 138 7.09 -5.07 7.61
C ALA A 138 8.49 -5.65 7.93
N LYS A 139 9.55 -5.01 7.43
CA LYS A 139 10.93 -5.38 7.75
C LYS A 139 11.29 -4.92 9.16
N ARG A 140 11.58 -5.85 10.07
CA ARG A 140 12.41 -5.57 11.25
C ARG A 140 13.87 -5.87 10.89
N GLY A 141 14.47 -4.99 10.09
CA GLY A 141 15.89 -5.08 9.74
C GLY A 141 16.80 -4.52 10.83
N ILE A 142 18.11 -4.85 10.74
CA ILE A 142 19.21 -4.39 11.61
C ILE A 142 19.32 -2.85 11.63
N GLU A 143 18.75 -2.16 10.63
CA GLU A 143 18.71 -0.69 10.51
C GLU A 143 17.54 -0.01 11.25
N ALA A 144 16.65 -0.77 11.91
CA ALA A 144 15.67 -0.29 12.90
C ALA A 144 14.72 0.85 12.46
N VAL A 145 14.34 0.93 11.18
CA VAL A 145 13.30 1.86 10.75
C VAL A 145 11.93 1.27 11.08
N ASP A 146 11.16 1.98 11.90
CA ASP A 146 9.78 1.62 12.23
C ASP A 146 8.95 1.53 10.93
N PRO A 147 8.25 0.41 10.65
CA PRO A 147 7.43 0.29 9.44
C PRO A 147 6.14 1.12 9.52
N ILE A 148 5.72 1.58 10.71
CA ILE A 148 4.45 2.29 10.90
C ILE A 148 4.37 3.60 10.10
N PRO A 149 5.39 4.49 10.09
CA PRO A 149 5.39 5.68 9.24
C PRO A 149 5.23 5.37 7.75
N GLN A 150 5.85 4.31 7.26
CA GLN A 150 5.73 3.91 5.86
C GLN A 150 4.30 3.49 5.52
N LEU A 151 3.71 2.64 6.37
CA LEU A 151 2.31 2.22 6.26
C LEU A 151 1.34 3.40 6.26
N TYR A 152 1.51 4.38 7.16
CA TYR A 152 0.69 5.57 7.18
C TYR A 152 0.87 6.45 5.93
N GLY A 153 2.09 6.54 5.41
CA GLY A 153 2.35 7.21 4.13
C GLY A 153 1.60 6.58 2.97
N GLU A 154 1.53 5.25 2.95
CA GLU A 154 0.76 4.49 1.95
C GLU A 154 -0.75 4.72 2.09
N LEU A 155 -1.29 4.62 3.31
CA LEU A 155 -2.71 4.92 3.59
C LEU A 155 -3.09 6.37 3.22
N LEU A 156 -2.16 7.31 3.36
CA LEU A 156 -2.40 8.70 2.98
C LEU A 156 -2.62 8.85 1.47
N MET A 157 -1.86 8.10 0.66
CA MET A 157 -1.99 8.19 -0.80
C MET A 157 -3.27 7.55 -1.33
N GLU A 158 -3.86 6.61 -0.61
CA GLU A 158 -5.18 6.06 -0.95
C GLU A 158 -6.32 7.08 -0.78
N ARG A 159 -6.08 8.19 -0.05
CA ARG A 159 -7.13 9.14 0.33
C ARG A 159 -7.45 10.21 -0.72
N GLU A 160 -6.63 10.36 -1.77
CA GLU A 160 -6.70 11.54 -2.66
C GLU A 160 -7.99 11.62 -3.50
N GLU A 161 -8.70 10.51 -3.74
CA GLU A 161 -9.91 10.55 -4.59
C GLU A 161 -11.17 11.15 -3.92
N VAL A 162 -11.23 11.28 -2.60
CA VAL A 162 -12.49 11.67 -1.92
C VAL A 162 -12.70 13.19 -1.84
N MET A 163 -11.71 14.01 -2.18
CA MET A 163 -11.80 15.48 -2.05
C MET A 163 -12.16 16.19 -3.37
N GLY A 164 -12.35 15.47 -4.47
CA GLY A 164 -12.55 16.03 -5.82
C GLY A 164 -13.99 16.20 -6.31
N ASN A 165 -15.00 15.66 -5.62
CA ASN A 165 -16.41 15.78 -6.04
C ASN A 165 -17.34 15.99 -4.85
N ARG A 166 -17.40 17.23 -4.36
CA ARG A 166 -18.56 17.76 -3.62
C ARG A 166 -18.85 19.16 -4.13
N GLU A 167 -19.52 19.22 -5.27
CA GLU A 167 -20.41 20.32 -5.66
C GLU A 167 -21.80 19.75 -5.97
#